data_AF-A0A1C5X7D9-F1
#
_entry.id   AF-A0A1C5X7D9-F1
#
_cell.length_a   1.000
_cell.length_b   1.000
_cell.length_c   1.000
_cell.angle_alpha   90.00
_cell.angle_beta   90.00
_cell.angle_gamma   90.00
#
_symmetry.space_group_name_H-M   'P 1'
#
loop_
_entity.id
_entity.type
_entity.pdbx_description
1 polymer ?
#
loop_
_entity_poly.entity_id
_entity_poly.type
_entity_poly.pdbx_seq_one_letter_code
_entity_poly.pdbx_strand_id
1 'polypeptide(L)'
;MSKLELAAMNCHHRFYPLEEFFASAASNGYKKVELWTGPQHFYMDHERYDSIDKLKQLEQRYHLKIIGICPEQTNPKPNNMAAREQDMQDRVYHYFCNAVDVACELQAQQVVVTSGWAFLDEPKQEAWKRSVTMLKRIAQYAQASGMKLAIEALQENESVLANSAQDLARLLDEVDEPALNICLDMGAMARANDTIQTYFETFHDKVIHCHFVDVNEEITHLAWGDGKRDMRCDLQDFIKYEYHGILSVECVNQRYFKEPFTADAASMRIFEEHIKEIDK
;
A
#
# COMPACT_ATOMS: atom_id res chain seq x y z
N MET A 1 7.81 -17.44 18.88
CA MET A 1 7.52 -16.01 18.82
C MET A 1 7.26 -15.65 17.37
N SER A 2 6.10 -15.08 17.13
CA SER A 2 5.63 -14.57 15.85
C SER A 2 6.58 -13.50 15.32
N LYS A 3 6.80 -13.48 14.01
CA LYS A 3 7.71 -12.53 13.34
C LYS A 3 6.94 -11.38 12.65
N LEU A 4 5.66 -11.19 12.97
CA LEU A 4 4.88 -10.12 12.37
C LEU A 4 5.41 -8.77 12.84
N GLU A 5 5.55 -7.86 11.90
CA GLU A 5 6.02 -6.50 12.15
C GLU A 5 4.99 -5.50 11.63
N LEU A 6 4.81 -4.43 12.39
CA LEU A 6 3.89 -3.35 12.06
C LEU A 6 4.67 -2.11 11.55
N ALA A 7 4.16 -1.47 10.52
CA ALA A 7 4.62 -0.18 10.01
C ALA A 7 3.51 0.87 10.13
N ALA A 8 3.89 2.13 10.37
CA ALA A 8 2.97 3.26 10.28
C ALA A 8 3.01 3.86 8.88
N MET A 9 1.91 4.44 8.41
CA MET A 9 1.85 5.13 7.11
C MET A 9 1.45 6.60 7.30
N ASN A 10 2.03 7.51 6.52
CA ASN A 10 1.92 8.95 6.74
C ASN A 10 0.68 9.62 6.08
N CYS A 11 -0.27 8.87 5.53
CA CYS A 11 -1.37 9.41 4.74
C CYS A 11 -2.34 10.31 5.55
N HIS A 12 -2.72 9.91 6.77
CA HIS A 12 -3.51 10.73 7.71
C HIS A 12 -2.71 11.85 8.38
N HIS A 13 -1.38 11.82 8.34
CA HIS A 13 -0.51 12.89 8.86
C HIS A 13 -0.43 14.12 7.94
N ARG A 14 -1.20 14.18 6.85
CA ARG A 14 -1.08 15.19 5.78
C ARG A 14 -1.21 16.67 6.16
N PHE A 15 -1.64 16.99 7.38
CA PHE A 15 -1.68 18.37 7.91
C PHE A 15 -0.50 18.70 8.84
N TYR A 16 0.41 17.76 9.02
CA TYR A 16 1.62 17.89 9.82
C TYR A 16 2.86 17.75 8.92
N PRO A 17 4.01 18.32 9.30
CA PRO A 17 5.26 18.08 8.56
C PRO A 17 5.66 16.61 8.61
N LEU A 18 6.35 16.12 7.58
CA LEU A 18 6.82 14.73 7.54
C LEU A 18 7.69 14.35 8.75
N GLU A 19 8.48 15.28 9.29
CA GLU A 19 9.30 15.03 10.49
C GLU A 19 8.44 14.73 11.73
N GLU A 20 7.25 15.32 11.86
CA GLU A 20 6.31 15.03 12.95
C GLU A 20 5.84 13.57 12.86
N PHE A 21 5.50 13.10 11.66
CA PHE A 21 5.14 11.70 11.44
C PHE A 21 6.24 10.73 11.90
N PHE A 22 7.50 10.97 11.51
CA PHE A 22 8.62 10.11 11.95
C PHE A 22 8.82 10.17 13.47
N ALA A 23 8.70 11.36 14.07
CA ALA A 23 8.79 11.53 15.52
C ALA A 23 7.67 10.77 16.26
N SER A 24 6.42 10.91 15.80
CA SER A 24 5.24 10.22 16.32
C SER A 24 5.38 8.71 16.20
N ALA A 25 5.71 8.19 15.00
CA ALA A 25 5.87 6.76 14.76
C ALA A 25 6.94 6.15 15.69
N ALA A 26 8.09 6.81 15.83
CA ALA A 26 9.14 6.36 16.74
C ALA A 26 8.70 6.39 18.22
N SER A 27 8.02 7.46 18.65
CA SER A 27 7.42 7.60 19.98
C SER A 27 6.41 6.50 20.30
N ASN A 28 5.60 6.12 19.31
CA ASN A 28 4.56 5.10 19.45
C ASN A 28 5.11 3.67 19.44
N GLY A 29 6.41 3.48 19.18
CA GLY A 29 7.08 2.18 19.23
C GLY A 29 7.33 1.54 17.87
N TYR A 30 6.92 2.17 16.76
CA TYR A 30 7.20 1.66 15.42
C TYR A 30 8.72 1.63 15.16
N LYS A 31 9.12 0.70 14.29
CA LYS A 31 10.49 0.58 13.74
C LYS A 31 10.53 0.76 12.23
N LYS A 32 9.36 0.74 11.60
CA LYS A 32 9.18 0.74 10.16
C LYS A 32 8.04 1.69 9.80
N VAL A 33 8.16 2.30 8.62
CA VAL A 33 7.15 3.20 8.07
C VAL A 33 6.97 2.94 6.58
N GLU A 34 5.77 3.15 6.07
CA GLU A 34 5.49 3.23 4.65
C GLU A 34 5.31 4.70 4.24
N LEU A 35 5.93 5.08 3.13
CA LEU A 35 5.87 6.46 2.65
C LEU A 35 4.83 6.59 1.55
N TRP A 36 3.70 7.19 1.88
CA TRP A 36 2.82 7.82 0.93
C TRP A 36 3.45 9.13 0.41
N THR A 37 3.60 9.24 -0.91
CA THR A 37 4.31 10.34 -1.58
C THR A 37 3.44 11.58 -1.81
N GLY A 38 2.79 12.04 -0.74
CA GLY A 38 2.07 13.30 -0.75
C GLY A 38 3.00 14.48 -1.06
N PRO A 39 2.63 15.42 -1.93
CA PRO A 39 3.54 16.44 -2.46
C PRO A 39 4.10 17.41 -1.41
N GLN A 40 3.48 17.51 -0.23
CA GLN A 40 3.98 18.32 0.90
C GLN A 40 4.95 17.55 1.81
N HIS A 41 4.99 16.22 1.70
CA HIS A 41 5.91 15.35 2.43
C HIS A 41 7.15 15.04 1.58
N PHE A 42 6.91 14.57 0.36
CA PHE A 42 7.91 14.20 -0.63
C PHE A 42 7.31 14.40 -2.03
N TYR A 43 7.78 15.40 -2.76
CA TYR A 43 7.29 15.69 -4.10
C TYR A 43 7.88 14.71 -5.12
N MET A 44 7.02 14.17 -5.98
CA MET A 44 7.40 13.31 -7.09
C MET A 44 6.41 13.53 -8.23
N ASP A 45 6.92 13.67 -9.44
CA ASP A 45 6.15 13.67 -10.68
C ASP A 45 6.86 12.78 -11.73
N HIS A 46 6.46 12.90 -12.99
CA HIS A 46 7.01 12.12 -14.10
C HIS A 46 8.36 12.62 -14.61
N GLU A 47 8.79 13.82 -14.21
CA GLU A 47 10.07 14.42 -14.63
C GLU A 47 11.12 14.36 -13.52
N ARG A 48 10.72 14.41 -12.25
CA ARG A 48 11.62 14.50 -11.09
C ARG A 48 10.98 14.06 -9.77
N TYR A 49 11.82 13.96 -8.75
CA TYR A 49 11.43 13.82 -7.35
C TYR A 49 12.37 14.63 -6.45
N ASP A 50 11.89 14.96 -5.24
CA ASP A 50 12.70 15.60 -4.20
C ASP A 50 13.92 14.74 -3.83
N SER A 51 14.99 15.37 -3.34
CA SER A 51 16.14 14.59 -2.86
C SER A 51 15.74 13.63 -1.74
N ILE A 52 16.13 12.36 -1.92
CA ILE A 52 15.96 11.29 -0.93
C ILE A 52 16.83 11.48 0.33
N ASP A 53 17.77 12.43 0.34
CA ASP A 53 18.61 12.71 1.52
C ASP A 53 17.79 13.09 2.75
N LYS A 54 16.71 13.86 2.55
CA LYS A 54 15.79 14.22 3.64
C LYS A 54 15.17 12.97 4.27
N LEU A 55 14.78 12.00 3.46
CA LEU A 55 14.19 10.75 3.92
C LEU A 55 15.24 9.90 4.67
N LYS A 56 16.46 9.78 4.14
CA LYS A 56 17.57 9.07 4.82
C LYS A 56 17.94 9.70 6.16
N GLN A 57 17.93 11.03 6.25
CA GLN A 57 18.16 11.74 7.51
C GLN A 57 17.05 11.46 8.55
N LEU A 58 15.79 11.39 8.11
CA LEU A 58 14.66 11.03 8.99
C LEU A 58 14.75 9.58 9.46
N GLU A 59 15.07 8.63 8.58
CA GLU A 59 15.34 7.23 8.96
C GLU A 59 16.41 7.13 10.04
N GLN A 60 17.54 7.81 9.85
CA GLN A 60 18.67 7.81 10.79
C GLN A 60 18.31 8.46 12.13
N ARG A 61 17.68 9.64 12.09
CA ARG A 61 17.38 10.43 13.28
C ARG A 61 16.37 9.76 14.21
N TYR A 62 15.37 9.09 13.64
CA TYR A 62 14.29 8.46 14.39
C TYR A 62 14.44 6.95 14.53
N HIS A 63 15.51 6.38 13.97
CA HIS A 63 15.76 4.94 13.95
C HIS A 63 14.59 4.15 13.36
N LEU A 64 14.04 4.67 12.26
CA LEU A 64 12.93 4.09 11.50
C LEU A 64 13.44 3.66 10.11
N LYS A 65 12.83 2.61 9.55
CA LYS A 65 13.07 2.19 8.16
C LYS A 65 11.85 2.45 7.30
N ILE A 66 12.02 3.15 6.17
CA ILE A 66 11.04 3.22 5.10
C ILE A 66 11.06 1.87 4.38
N ILE A 67 9.96 1.13 4.46
CA ILE A 67 9.86 -0.23 3.93
C ILE A 67 9.15 -0.31 2.58
N GLY A 68 8.37 0.71 2.23
CA GLY A 68 7.61 0.74 0.99
C GLY A 68 7.31 2.16 0.56
N ILE A 69 7.17 2.34 -0.74
CA ILE A 69 6.69 3.58 -1.34
C ILE A 69 5.27 3.34 -1.83
N CYS A 70 4.33 4.15 -1.38
CA CYS A 70 2.97 4.22 -1.89
C CYS A 70 2.81 5.53 -2.70
N PRO A 71 2.92 5.47 -4.04
CA PRO A 71 2.75 6.63 -4.89
C PRO A 71 1.35 7.24 -4.76
N GLU A 72 1.19 8.56 -4.88
CA GLU A 72 -0.16 9.12 -5.09
C GLU A 72 -0.75 8.57 -6.41
N GLN A 73 -1.77 7.72 -6.26
CA GLN A 73 -2.48 7.05 -7.33
C GLN A 73 -4.00 7.07 -7.05
N THR A 74 -4.80 6.51 -7.97
CA THR A 74 -6.28 6.42 -7.87
C THR A 74 -7.02 7.75 -8.12
N ASN A 75 -8.27 7.67 -8.57
CA ASN A 75 -9.09 8.82 -8.97
C ASN A 75 -9.25 9.83 -7.80
N PRO A 76 -9.07 11.15 -8.00
CA PRO A 76 -8.83 11.89 -9.25
C PRO A 76 -7.36 12.22 -9.52
N LYS A 77 -6.41 11.48 -8.94
CA LYS A 77 -4.98 11.71 -9.14
C LYS A 77 -4.57 11.40 -10.59
N PRO A 78 -3.58 12.12 -11.14
CA PRO A 78 -3.21 12.02 -12.55
C PRO A 78 -2.54 10.68 -12.91
N ASN A 79 -2.01 9.96 -11.91
CA ASN A 79 -1.20 8.76 -12.11
C ASN A 79 -2.09 7.52 -12.25
N ASN A 80 -2.80 7.41 -13.37
CA ASN A 80 -3.73 6.32 -13.65
C ASN A 80 -3.10 5.24 -14.57
N MET A 81 -2.99 3.99 -14.10
CA MET A 81 -2.49 2.88 -14.91
C MET A 81 -3.28 2.63 -16.21
N ALA A 82 -4.56 2.99 -16.24
CA ALA A 82 -5.45 2.83 -17.39
C ALA A 82 -5.60 4.10 -18.24
N ALA A 83 -4.65 5.04 -18.14
CA ALA A 83 -4.65 6.30 -18.90
C ALA A 83 -4.88 6.07 -20.41
N ARG A 84 -5.72 6.90 -21.04
CA ARG A 84 -6.15 6.73 -22.44
C ARG A 84 -5.12 7.24 -23.43
N GLU A 85 -4.69 8.48 -23.26
CA GLU A 85 -3.87 9.23 -24.20
C GLU A 85 -2.40 8.86 -24.05
N GLN A 86 -1.68 8.76 -25.18
CA GLN A 86 -0.28 8.34 -25.20
C GLN A 86 0.60 9.22 -24.28
N ASP A 87 0.46 10.54 -24.36
CA ASP A 87 1.21 11.47 -23.50
C ASP A 87 0.91 11.25 -22.01
N MET A 88 -0.33 10.87 -21.65
CA MET A 88 -0.67 10.54 -20.26
C MET A 88 -0.04 9.22 -19.85
N GLN A 89 -0.08 8.21 -20.72
CA GLN A 89 0.55 6.92 -20.47
C GLN A 89 2.06 7.08 -20.24
N ASP A 90 2.74 7.91 -21.03
CA ASP A 90 4.18 8.13 -20.87
C ASP A 90 4.50 8.86 -19.56
N ARG A 91 3.68 9.84 -19.15
CA ARG A 91 3.82 10.47 -17.82
C ARG A 91 3.62 9.47 -16.68
N VAL A 92 2.57 8.65 -16.76
CA VAL A 92 2.30 7.60 -15.75
C VAL A 92 3.47 6.64 -15.66
N TYR A 93 3.97 6.16 -16.80
CA TYR A 93 5.13 5.27 -16.85
C TYR A 93 6.34 5.88 -16.15
N HIS A 94 6.74 7.11 -16.51
CA HIS A 94 7.90 7.76 -15.90
C HIS A 94 7.70 8.09 -14.41
N TYR A 95 6.48 8.43 -13.99
CA TYR A 95 6.16 8.62 -12.57
C TYR A 95 6.40 7.35 -11.73
N PHE A 96 5.97 6.19 -12.23
CA PHE A 96 6.20 4.93 -11.53
C PHE A 96 7.64 4.44 -11.65
N CYS A 97 8.37 4.76 -12.73
CA CYS A 97 9.82 4.56 -12.79
C CYS A 97 10.52 5.38 -11.70
N ASN A 98 10.15 6.65 -11.51
CA ASN A 98 10.67 7.47 -10.43
C ASN A 98 10.35 6.87 -9.04
N ALA A 99 9.14 6.33 -8.85
CA ALA A 99 8.79 5.63 -7.60
C ALA A 99 9.68 4.40 -7.35
N VAL A 100 9.99 3.63 -8.40
CA VAL A 100 10.92 2.49 -8.34
C VAL A 100 12.33 2.95 -7.98
N ASP A 101 12.82 4.01 -8.62
CA ASP A 101 14.15 4.56 -8.36
C ASP A 101 14.28 5.03 -6.90
N VAL A 102 13.29 5.80 -6.41
CA VAL A 102 13.22 6.25 -5.02
C VAL A 102 13.22 5.05 -4.05
N ALA A 103 12.42 4.02 -4.33
CA ALA A 103 12.38 2.81 -3.51
C ALA A 103 13.74 2.09 -3.50
N CYS A 104 14.42 1.98 -4.64
CA CYS A 104 15.75 1.38 -4.74
C CYS A 104 16.79 2.19 -3.95
N GLU A 105 16.80 3.51 -4.09
CA GLU A 105 17.75 4.39 -3.40
C GLU A 105 17.56 4.39 -1.87
N LEU A 106 16.33 4.17 -1.41
CA LEU A 106 15.98 3.98 -0.01
C LEU A 106 16.16 2.54 0.45
N GLN A 107 16.43 1.59 -0.44
CA GLN A 107 16.45 0.16 -0.10
C GLN A 107 15.12 -0.30 0.54
N ALA A 108 14.00 0.23 0.04
CA ALA A 108 12.66 -0.23 0.38
C ALA A 108 12.43 -1.63 -0.23
N GLN A 109 11.39 -2.31 0.25
CA GLN A 109 11.06 -3.67 -0.15
C GLN A 109 10.14 -3.72 -1.38
N GLN A 110 9.29 -2.71 -1.56
CA GLN A 110 8.34 -2.65 -2.66
C GLN A 110 7.90 -1.22 -3.02
N VAL A 111 7.30 -1.10 -4.20
CA VAL A 111 6.42 0.00 -4.60
C VAL A 111 4.98 -0.51 -4.72
N VAL A 112 4.04 0.16 -4.06
CA VAL A 112 2.61 -0.18 -4.18
C VAL A 112 2.06 0.38 -5.50
N VAL A 113 1.25 -0.41 -6.20
CA VAL A 113 0.55 -0.01 -7.42
C VAL A 113 -0.92 -0.43 -7.36
N THR A 114 -1.78 0.19 -8.15
CA THR A 114 -3.18 -0.25 -8.32
C THR A 114 -3.45 -0.61 -9.78
N SER A 115 -4.63 -1.18 -10.06
CA SER A 115 -5.08 -1.38 -11.44
C SER A 115 -5.43 -0.07 -12.18
N GLY A 116 -5.40 1.08 -11.50
CA GLY A 116 -5.92 2.33 -12.03
C GLY A 116 -7.44 2.36 -12.02
N TRP A 117 -8.03 3.23 -12.85
CA TRP A 117 -9.48 3.42 -12.95
C TRP A 117 -9.93 3.73 -14.38
N ALA A 118 -11.20 3.50 -14.67
CA ALA A 118 -11.81 3.77 -15.98
C ALA A 118 -12.90 4.84 -15.85
N PHE A 119 -13.12 5.61 -16.90
CA PHE A 119 -14.33 6.43 -16.95
C PHE A 119 -15.56 5.52 -17.13
N LEU A 120 -16.71 5.97 -16.64
CA LEU A 120 -17.97 5.21 -16.72
C LEU A 120 -18.57 5.17 -18.14
N ASP A 121 -18.08 6.02 -19.05
CA ASP A 121 -18.56 6.12 -20.43
C ASP A 121 -17.73 5.33 -21.45
N GLU A 122 -16.75 4.54 -21.00
CA GLU A 122 -15.97 3.63 -21.85
C GLU A 122 -16.17 2.16 -21.51
N PRO A 123 -15.90 1.24 -22.45
CA PRO A 123 -15.88 -0.18 -22.15
C PRO A 123 -14.78 -0.51 -21.12
N LYS A 124 -15.16 -1.11 -19.99
CA LYS A 124 -14.24 -1.62 -18.95
C LYS A 124 -13.07 -2.41 -19.53
N GLN A 125 -13.33 -3.25 -20.54
CA GLN A 125 -12.32 -4.10 -21.15
C GLN A 125 -11.20 -3.31 -21.88
N GLU A 126 -11.50 -2.14 -22.44
CA GLU A 126 -10.47 -1.32 -23.09
C GLU A 126 -9.58 -0.62 -22.06
N ALA A 127 -10.15 -0.14 -20.95
CA ALA A 127 -9.38 0.37 -19.83
C ALA A 127 -8.54 -0.72 -19.15
N TRP A 128 -9.10 -1.93 -19.00
CA TRP A 128 -8.39 -3.10 -18.49
C TRP A 128 -7.14 -3.42 -19.33
N LYS A 129 -7.27 -3.48 -20.67
CA LYS A 129 -6.12 -3.72 -21.57
C LYS A 129 -5.01 -2.68 -21.40
N ARG A 130 -5.38 -1.39 -21.22
CA ARG A 130 -4.39 -0.32 -20.97
C ARG A 130 -3.70 -0.52 -19.62
N SER A 131 -4.46 -0.85 -18.58
CA SER A 131 -3.92 -1.18 -17.25
C SER A 131 -2.92 -2.32 -17.31
N VAL A 132 -3.29 -3.46 -17.93
CA VAL A 132 -2.39 -4.61 -18.15
C VAL A 132 -1.10 -4.19 -18.88
N THR A 133 -1.24 -3.42 -19.96
CA THR A 133 -0.09 -2.97 -20.76
C THR A 133 0.85 -2.09 -19.94
N MET A 134 0.31 -1.16 -19.14
CA MET A 134 1.09 -0.26 -18.30
C MET A 134 1.78 -1.01 -17.16
N LEU A 135 1.04 -1.86 -16.44
CA LEU A 135 1.57 -2.68 -15.35
C LEU A 135 2.69 -3.58 -15.84
N LYS A 136 2.55 -4.18 -17.03
CA LYS A 136 3.61 -4.97 -17.66
C LYS A 136 4.89 -4.16 -17.88
N ARG A 137 4.77 -2.95 -18.45
CA ARG A 137 5.93 -2.06 -18.67
C ARG A 137 6.62 -1.66 -17.37
N ILE A 138 5.85 -1.31 -16.34
CA ILE A 138 6.41 -0.89 -15.04
C ILE A 138 7.02 -2.09 -14.30
N ALA A 139 6.38 -3.26 -14.35
CA ALA A 139 6.90 -4.49 -13.75
C ALA A 139 8.23 -4.92 -14.40
N GLN A 140 8.37 -4.78 -15.72
CA GLN A 140 9.65 -5.02 -16.40
C GLN A 140 10.75 -4.06 -15.94
N TYR A 141 10.43 -2.79 -15.74
CA TYR A 141 11.37 -1.80 -15.20
C TYR A 141 11.76 -2.12 -13.75
N ALA A 142 10.78 -2.46 -12.91
CA ALA A 142 11.00 -2.86 -11.53
C ALA A 142 11.90 -4.11 -11.45
N GLN A 143 11.62 -5.13 -12.28
CA GLN A 143 12.42 -6.35 -12.37
C GLN A 143 13.88 -6.05 -12.76
N ALA A 144 14.09 -5.19 -13.76
CA ALA A 144 15.44 -4.79 -14.18
C ALA A 144 16.20 -4.02 -13.09
N SER A 145 15.48 -3.31 -12.22
CA SER A 145 16.01 -2.54 -11.09
C SER A 145 16.15 -3.36 -9.80
N GLY A 146 15.74 -4.64 -9.80
CA GLY A 146 15.74 -5.49 -8.61
C GLY A 146 14.65 -5.13 -7.59
N MET A 147 13.59 -4.44 -8.01
CA MET A 147 12.48 -3.98 -7.17
C MET A 147 11.24 -4.85 -7.38
N LYS A 148 10.44 -5.00 -6.32
CA LYS A 148 9.12 -5.64 -6.37
C LYS A 148 8.01 -4.58 -6.45
N LEU A 149 6.97 -4.89 -7.20
CA LEU A 149 5.70 -4.16 -7.15
C LEU A 149 4.70 -4.98 -6.33
N ALA A 150 3.89 -4.30 -5.52
CA ALA A 150 2.78 -4.91 -4.79
C ALA A 150 1.48 -4.27 -5.26
N ILE A 151 0.65 -5.01 -5.99
CA ILE A 151 -0.66 -4.53 -6.46
C ILE A 151 -1.75 -4.85 -5.45
N GLU A 152 -2.59 -3.86 -5.15
CA GLU A 152 -3.81 -4.04 -4.36
C GLU A 152 -5.08 -3.95 -5.23
N ALA A 153 -6.14 -4.58 -4.71
CA ALA A 153 -7.49 -4.37 -5.21
C ALA A 153 -7.99 -3.01 -4.72
N LEU A 154 -8.81 -2.36 -5.53
CA LEU A 154 -9.53 -1.14 -5.12
C LEU A 154 -10.96 -1.48 -4.74
N GLN A 155 -11.63 -0.64 -3.97
CA GLN A 155 -13.07 -0.77 -3.73
C GLN A 155 -13.87 -0.40 -4.99
N GLU A 156 -15.08 -0.92 -5.14
CA GLU A 156 -15.93 -0.69 -6.32
C GLU A 156 -16.23 0.80 -6.58
N ASN A 157 -16.24 1.62 -5.53
CA ASN A 157 -16.43 3.07 -5.62
C ASN A 157 -15.16 3.84 -6.03
N GLU A 158 -13.99 3.20 -5.99
CA GLU A 158 -12.69 3.80 -6.34
C GLU A 158 -12.28 3.46 -7.77
N SER A 159 -12.57 2.24 -8.21
CA SER A 159 -12.31 1.76 -9.55
C SER A 159 -13.29 0.66 -9.94
N VAL A 160 -13.54 0.52 -11.24
CA VAL A 160 -14.30 -0.60 -11.81
C VAL A 160 -13.40 -1.69 -12.37
N LEU A 161 -12.07 -1.59 -12.24
CA LEU A 161 -11.12 -2.48 -12.91
C LEU A 161 -10.92 -3.78 -12.12
N ALA A 162 -10.06 -3.78 -11.09
CA ALA A 162 -9.81 -4.93 -10.24
C ALA A 162 -10.23 -4.65 -8.80
N ASN A 163 -11.24 -5.39 -8.32
CA ASN A 163 -11.91 -5.12 -7.05
C ASN A 163 -11.96 -6.32 -6.10
N SER A 164 -11.35 -7.44 -6.47
CA SER A 164 -11.36 -8.69 -5.72
C SER A 164 -10.07 -9.48 -5.92
N ALA A 165 -9.83 -10.49 -5.09
CA ALA A 165 -8.76 -11.45 -5.28
C ALA A 165 -8.87 -12.14 -6.66
N GLN A 166 -10.08 -12.45 -7.12
CA GLN A 166 -10.28 -13.07 -8.43
C GLN A 166 -9.90 -12.14 -9.60
N ASP A 167 -10.21 -10.84 -9.50
CA ASP A 167 -9.79 -9.87 -10.50
C ASP A 167 -8.28 -9.70 -10.50
N LEU A 168 -7.66 -9.60 -9.31
CA LEU A 168 -6.20 -9.52 -9.18
C LEU A 168 -5.52 -10.77 -9.77
N ALA A 169 -6.05 -11.97 -9.53
CA ALA A 169 -5.52 -13.20 -10.11
C ALA A 169 -5.54 -13.16 -11.64
N ARG A 170 -6.65 -12.73 -12.24
CA ARG A 170 -6.75 -12.54 -13.68
C ARG A 170 -5.77 -11.48 -14.18
N LEU A 171 -5.62 -10.37 -13.45
CA LEU A 171 -4.73 -9.28 -13.83
C LEU A 171 -3.26 -9.72 -13.80
N LEU A 172 -2.86 -10.47 -12.77
CA LEU A 172 -1.51 -11.03 -12.65
C LEU A 172 -1.21 -12.01 -13.80
N ASP A 173 -2.17 -12.86 -14.16
CA ASP A 173 -2.04 -13.81 -15.28
C ASP A 173 -1.91 -13.09 -16.63
N GLU A 174 -2.69 -12.03 -16.86
CA GLU A 174 -2.61 -11.25 -18.11
C GLU A 174 -1.34 -10.36 -18.19
N VAL A 175 -0.85 -9.84 -17.05
CA VAL A 175 0.40 -9.08 -17.00
C VAL A 175 1.60 -10.01 -17.21
N ASP A 176 1.60 -11.16 -16.52
CA ASP A 176 2.63 -12.21 -16.59
C ASP A 176 4.05 -11.65 -16.41
N GLU A 177 4.30 -10.99 -15.26
CA GLU A 177 5.62 -10.45 -14.91
C GLU A 177 6.02 -10.84 -13.48
N PRO A 178 7.24 -11.33 -13.24
CA PRO A 178 7.68 -11.84 -11.94
C PRO A 178 7.79 -10.76 -10.85
N ALA A 179 8.05 -9.51 -11.22
CA ALA A 179 8.13 -8.40 -10.26
C ALA A 179 6.76 -7.96 -9.73
N LEU A 180 5.65 -8.35 -10.38
CA LEU A 180 4.30 -8.02 -9.91
C LEU A 180 3.81 -9.05 -8.88
N ASN A 181 3.67 -8.58 -7.64
CA ASN A 181 3.23 -9.32 -6.47
C ASN A 181 2.00 -8.64 -5.86
N ILE A 182 1.48 -9.15 -4.74
CA ILE A 182 0.23 -8.70 -4.12
C ILE A 182 0.49 -7.88 -2.86
N CYS A 183 -0.18 -6.73 -2.79
CA CYS A 183 -0.51 -6.03 -1.56
C CYS A 183 -1.92 -6.45 -1.15
N LEU A 184 -2.07 -7.04 0.04
CA LEU A 184 -3.38 -7.33 0.61
C LEU A 184 -3.90 -6.07 1.31
N ASP A 185 -4.83 -5.35 0.69
CA ASP A 185 -5.61 -4.30 1.33
C ASP A 185 -6.81 -4.93 2.05
N MET A 186 -6.82 -4.83 3.39
CA MET A 186 -7.89 -5.40 4.21
C MET A 186 -9.24 -4.68 4.07
N GLY A 187 -9.24 -3.40 3.72
CA GLY A 187 -10.41 -2.62 3.40
C GLY A 187 -11.07 -3.11 2.10
N ALA A 188 -10.30 -3.14 1.02
CA ALA A 188 -10.77 -3.64 -0.28
C ALA A 188 -11.18 -5.13 -0.20
N MET A 189 -10.38 -5.97 0.45
CA MET A 189 -10.69 -7.38 0.71
C MET A 189 -12.06 -7.52 1.40
N ALA A 190 -12.30 -6.76 2.48
CA ALA A 190 -13.56 -6.84 3.20
C ALA A 190 -14.76 -6.43 2.33
N ARG A 191 -14.62 -5.41 1.48
CA ARG A 191 -15.69 -4.98 0.55
C ARG A 191 -15.98 -5.99 -0.54
N ALA A 192 -14.96 -6.70 -1.00
CA ALA A 192 -15.10 -7.79 -1.95
C ALA A 192 -15.73 -9.06 -1.35
N ASN A 193 -15.89 -9.12 -0.02
CA ASN A 193 -16.20 -10.35 0.74
C ASN A 193 -15.12 -11.44 0.58
N ASP A 194 -13.89 -11.04 0.28
CA ASP A 194 -12.72 -11.91 0.32
C ASP A 194 -12.22 -12.06 1.78
N THR A 195 -11.31 -13.02 1.98
CA THR A 195 -10.67 -13.27 3.29
C THR A 195 -9.16 -13.35 3.15
N ILE A 196 -8.45 -13.25 4.28
CA ILE A 196 -6.99 -13.47 4.33
C ILE A 196 -6.67 -14.85 3.76
N GLN A 197 -7.45 -15.88 4.12
CA GLN A 197 -7.38 -17.21 3.54
C GLN A 197 -7.54 -17.20 2.01
N THR A 198 -8.56 -16.52 1.47
CA THR A 198 -8.76 -16.42 0.02
C THR A 198 -7.51 -15.89 -0.68
N TYR A 199 -6.89 -14.84 -0.13
CA TYR A 199 -5.66 -14.27 -0.69
C TYR A 199 -4.48 -15.25 -0.64
N PHE A 200 -4.20 -15.89 0.50
CA PHE A 200 -3.09 -16.83 0.61
C PHE A 200 -3.30 -18.16 -0.15
N GLU A 201 -4.55 -18.60 -0.34
CA GLU A 201 -4.87 -19.74 -1.20
C GLU A 201 -4.76 -19.39 -2.69
N THR A 202 -4.99 -18.14 -3.08
CA THR A 202 -4.91 -17.70 -4.48
C THR A 202 -3.49 -17.33 -4.90
N PHE A 203 -2.77 -16.62 -4.03
CA PHE A 203 -1.50 -15.98 -4.37
C PHE A 203 -0.29 -16.57 -3.66
N HIS A 204 -0.50 -17.35 -2.60
CA HIS A 204 0.56 -18.00 -1.83
C HIS A 204 1.65 -16.99 -1.40
N ASP A 205 2.90 -17.22 -1.79
CA ASP A 205 4.08 -16.42 -1.47
C ASP A 205 4.14 -15.08 -2.22
N LYS A 206 3.24 -14.84 -3.17
CA LYS A 206 3.12 -13.54 -3.85
C LYS A 206 2.47 -12.47 -2.96
N VAL A 207 1.87 -12.80 -1.82
CA VAL A 207 1.42 -11.79 -0.84
C VAL A 207 2.63 -11.27 -0.07
N ILE A 208 3.16 -10.10 -0.47
CA ILE A 208 4.43 -9.56 0.05
C ILE A 208 4.25 -8.33 0.94
N HIS A 209 3.07 -7.69 0.87
CA HIS A 209 2.73 -6.49 1.63
C HIS A 209 1.27 -6.53 2.03
N CYS A 210 0.91 -5.77 3.06
CA CYS A 210 -0.46 -5.67 3.54
C CYS A 210 -0.74 -4.26 4.03
N HIS A 211 -1.78 -3.63 3.48
CA HIS A 211 -2.41 -2.46 4.08
C HIS A 211 -3.40 -2.95 5.13
N PHE A 212 -2.93 -2.86 6.38
CA PHE A 212 -3.49 -3.49 7.55
C PHE A 212 -4.37 -2.50 8.31
N VAL A 213 -5.67 -2.59 8.05
CA VAL A 213 -6.67 -1.63 8.53
C VAL A 213 -7.87 -2.33 9.14
N ASP A 214 -8.57 -1.62 10.02
CA ASP A 214 -9.86 -2.07 10.53
C ASP A 214 -11.00 -1.57 9.63
N VAL A 215 -12.13 -2.25 9.73
CA VAL A 215 -13.30 -2.05 8.87
C VAL A 215 -14.57 -2.20 9.69
N ASN A 216 -15.55 -1.35 9.43
CA ASN A 216 -16.93 -1.54 9.86
C ASN A 216 -17.89 -1.54 8.66
N GLU A 217 -19.19 -1.62 8.93
CA GLU A 217 -20.23 -1.70 7.88
C GLU A 217 -20.17 -0.55 6.87
N GLU A 218 -19.79 0.65 7.31
CA GLU A 218 -19.84 1.89 6.50
C GLU A 218 -18.47 2.36 6.04
N ILE A 219 -17.42 2.12 6.83
CA ILE A 219 -16.11 2.75 6.68
C ILE A 219 -14.99 1.70 6.71
N THR A 220 -14.09 1.77 5.73
CA THR A 220 -12.82 1.03 5.68
C THR A 220 -11.66 1.93 6.10
N HIS A 221 -10.43 1.41 6.13
CA HIS A 221 -9.22 2.18 6.44
C HIS A 221 -9.29 2.90 7.80
N LEU A 222 -9.87 2.21 8.77
CA LEU A 222 -9.92 2.66 10.16
C LEU A 222 -8.65 2.22 10.90
N ALA A 223 -8.29 3.02 11.89
CA ALA A 223 -7.33 2.62 12.90
C ALA A 223 -7.85 1.37 13.61
N TRP A 224 -6.93 0.51 14.02
CA TRP A 224 -7.33 -0.71 14.70
C TRP A 224 -8.01 -0.42 16.04
N GLY A 225 -9.16 -1.06 16.25
CA GLY A 225 -10.03 -0.85 17.41
C GLY A 225 -11.18 0.14 17.17
N ASP A 226 -11.18 0.87 16.05
CA ASP A 226 -12.30 1.74 15.66
C ASP A 226 -13.33 1.04 14.75
N GLY A 227 -13.00 -0.14 14.23
CA GLY A 227 -13.88 -0.95 13.40
C GLY A 227 -14.47 -2.15 14.16
N LYS A 228 -14.68 -3.24 13.44
CA LYS A 228 -15.32 -4.47 13.96
C LYS A 228 -14.54 -5.73 13.61
N ARG A 229 -13.36 -5.62 12.99
CA ARG A 229 -12.55 -6.80 12.66
C ARG A 229 -11.99 -7.46 13.92
N ASP A 230 -11.82 -8.78 13.88
CA ASP A 230 -11.14 -9.52 14.93
C ASP A 230 -9.63 -9.56 14.62
N MET A 231 -8.90 -8.60 15.21
CA MET A 231 -7.45 -8.51 14.98
C MET A 231 -6.73 -9.81 15.35
N ARG A 232 -7.14 -10.46 16.45
CA ARG A 232 -6.45 -11.65 16.91
C ARG A 232 -6.59 -12.77 15.88
N CYS A 233 -7.79 -13.00 15.36
CA CYS A 233 -8.01 -13.97 14.30
C CYS A 233 -7.23 -13.59 13.03
N ASP A 234 -7.24 -12.31 12.63
CA ASP A 234 -6.51 -11.85 11.45
C ASP A 234 -5.00 -12.07 11.57
N LEU A 235 -4.39 -11.74 12.72
CA LEU A 235 -2.98 -12.00 12.99
C LEU A 235 -2.65 -13.49 13.02
N GLN A 236 -3.55 -14.31 13.57
CA GLN A 236 -3.40 -15.77 13.56
C GLN A 236 -3.44 -16.34 12.14
N ASP A 237 -4.27 -15.79 11.26
CA ASP A 237 -4.30 -16.19 9.85
C ASP A 237 -2.98 -15.84 9.14
N PHE A 238 -2.46 -14.62 9.31
CA PHE A 238 -1.13 -14.26 8.77
C PHE A 238 -0.02 -15.19 9.27
N ILE A 239 -0.04 -15.57 10.56
CA ILE A 239 0.93 -16.52 11.14
C ILE A 239 0.74 -17.92 10.54
N LYS A 240 -0.50 -18.39 10.42
CA LYS A 240 -0.84 -19.70 9.87
C LYS A 240 -0.36 -19.86 8.43
N TYR A 241 -0.45 -18.80 7.62
CA TYR A 241 0.04 -18.79 6.24
C TYR A 241 1.51 -18.39 6.10
N GLU A 242 2.26 -18.36 7.22
CA GLU A 242 3.70 -18.06 7.25
C GLU A 242 4.05 -16.74 6.55
N TYR A 243 3.22 -15.71 6.72
CA TYR A 243 3.45 -14.41 6.11
C TYR A 243 4.79 -13.80 6.56
N HIS A 244 5.56 -13.31 5.59
CA HIS A 244 6.89 -12.75 5.79
C HIS A 244 7.01 -11.26 5.42
N GLY A 245 5.92 -10.68 4.92
CA GLY A 245 5.84 -9.24 4.66
C GLY A 245 5.56 -8.43 5.92
N ILE A 246 5.27 -7.15 5.73
CA ILE A 246 4.99 -6.19 6.80
C ILE A 246 3.50 -5.84 6.78
N LEU A 247 2.93 -5.59 7.95
CA LEU A 247 1.58 -5.06 8.11
C LEU A 247 1.69 -3.53 8.23
N SER A 248 1.18 -2.78 7.26
CA SER A 248 1.28 -1.31 7.23
C SER A 248 -0.06 -0.67 7.55
N VAL A 249 -0.12 0.16 8.58
CA VAL A 249 -1.37 0.78 9.06
C VAL A 249 -1.73 1.95 8.16
N GLU A 250 -2.56 1.70 7.15
CA GLU A 250 -3.02 2.70 6.19
C GLU A 250 -4.32 3.38 6.66
N CYS A 251 -4.22 4.30 7.62
CA CYS A 251 -5.37 5.09 8.03
C CYS A 251 -5.60 6.27 7.07
N VAL A 252 -6.67 6.26 6.26
CA VAL A 252 -6.95 7.38 5.34
C VAL A 252 -8.19 8.19 5.70
N ASN A 253 -8.99 7.75 6.68
CA ASN A 253 -10.24 8.43 7.01
C ASN A 253 -10.00 9.83 7.61
N GLN A 254 -10.79 10.80 7.15
CA GLN A 254 -10.70 12.20 7.58
C GLN A 254 -10.81 12.43 9.10
N ARG A 255 -11.41 11.49 9.83
CA ARG A 255 -11.51 11.55 11.30
C ARG A 255 -10.14 11.56 12.00
N TYR A 256 -9.10 11.03 11.35
CA TYR A 256 -7.75 10.94 11.91
C TYR A 256 -6.90 12.17 11.63
N PHE A 257 -7.29 13.04 10.70
CA PHE A 257 -6.44 14.14 10.23
C PHE A 257 -6.08 15.16 11.32
N LYS A 258 -6.95 15.32 12.33
CA LYS A 258 -6.70 16.25 13.43
C LYS A 258 -5.69 15.68 14.43
N GLU A 259 -5.81 14.40 14.77
CA GLU A 259 -5.01 13.75 15.83
C GLU A 259 -4.45 12.41 15.32
N PRO A 260 -3.63 12.41 14.24
CA PRO A 260 -3.27 11.17 13.53
C PRO A 260 -2.40 10.24 14.39
N PHE A 261 -1.54 10.82 15.24
CA PHE A 261 -0.74 10.10 16.23
C PHE A 261 -1.55 9.27 17.22
N THR A 262 -2.81 9.62 17.49
CA THR A 262 -3.67 8.84 18.39
C THR A 262 -4.10 7.52 17.73
N ALA A 263 -4.38 7.56 16.43
CA ALA A 263 -4.71 6.37 15.64
C ALA A 263 -3.54 5.38 15.58
N ASP A 264 -2.34 5.90 15.34
CA ASP A 264 -1.10 5.11 15.32
C ASP A 264 -0.83 4.47 16.69
N ALA A 265 -0.91 5.26 17.77
CA ALA A 265 -0.68 4.78 19.13
C ALA A 265 -1.70 3.69 19.52
N ALA A 266 -2.97 3.86 19.16
CA ALA A 266 -4.01 2.87 19.41
C ALA A 266 -3.73 1.57 18.65
N SER A 267 -3.42 1.66 17.35
CA SER A 267 -3.15 0.50 16.50
C SER A 267 -1.93 -0.29 16.98
N MET A 268 -0.83 0.39 17.32
CA MET A 268 0.37 -0.27 17.85
C MET A 268 0.10 -0.95 19.19
N ARG A 269 -0.59 -0.26 20.12
CA ARG A 269 -0.90 -0.84 21.43
C ARG A 269 -1.71 -2.12 21.32
N ILE A 270 -2.77 -2.11 20.49
CA ILE A 270 -3.64 -3.28 20.31
C ILE A 270 -2.88 -4.42 19.61
N PHE A 271 -2.05 -4.10 18.61
CA PHE A 271 -1.17 -5.07 17.96
C PHE A 271 -0.22 -5.74 18.97
N GLU A 272 0.47 -4.96 19.81
CA GLU A 272 1.35 -5.53 20.83
C GLU A 272 0.62 -6.39 21.86
N GLU A 273 -0.57 -5.96 22.29
CA GLU A 273 -1.41 -6.72 23.23
C GLU A 273 -1.73 -8.11 22.65
N HIS A 274 -2.21 -8.17 21.40
CA HIS A 274 -2.56 -9.45 20.76
C HIS A 274 -1.36 -10.30 20.39
N ILE A 275 -0.25 -9.72 19.90
CA ILE A 275 0.98 -10.47 19.64
C ILE A 275 1.51 -11.12 20.92
N LYS A 276 1.53 -10.39 22.04
CA LYS A 276 1.92 -10.94 23.35
C LYS A 276 0.99 -12.06 23.82
N GLU A 277 -0.28 -12.06 23.44
CA GLU A 277 -1.21 -13.14 23.76
C GLU A 277 -1.06 -14.35 22.86
N ILE A 278 -0.76 -14.16 21.58
CA ILE A 278 -0.55 -15.24 20.61
C ILE A 278 0.77 -15.97 20.89
N ASP A 279 1.79 -15.25 21.38
CA ASP A 279 3.12 -15.82 21.66
C ASP A 279 3.27 -16.47 23.05
N LYS A 280 2.22 -16.43 23.89
CA LYS A 280 2.15 -17.17 25.15
C LYS A 280 1.84 -18.64 24.92
#